data_AF-A0A504YHU1-F1
#
_entry.id   AF-A0A504YHU1-F1
#
_cell.length_a   1.000
_cell.length_b   1.000
_cell.length_c   1.000
_cell.angle_alpha   90.00
_cell.angle_beta   90.00
_cell.angle_gamma   90.00
#
_symmetry.space_group_name_H-M   'P 1'
#
loop_
_entity.id
_entity.type
_entity.pdbx_description
1 polymer ?
#
loop_
_entity_poly.entity_id
_entity_poly.type
_entity_poly.pdbx_seq_one_letter_code
_entity_poly.pdbx_strand_id
1 'polypeptide(L)'
;MNPSTPSFVYLEVPEECEGALPSLDMSFPQFVRSMRKIMHKIDKGARDVCRPLKQVNENGEVVLSDYEIVGTLEAEPRHLLLARLPSSNGLNQLHRFSFVRLTVRKVDNGSSNGPAVAVNPSGESVVKSPL
;
A
#
# COMPACT_ATOMS: atom_id res chain seq x y z
N MET A 1 -23.58 5.10 9.51
CA MET A 1 -22.36 4.58 8.84
C MET A 1 -22.28 5.26 7.49
N ASN A 2 -21.26 6.08 7.25
CA ASN A 2 -21.04 6.61 5.91
C ASN A 2 -20.63 5.45 4.99
N PRO A 3 -21.29 5.24 3.85
CA PRO A 3 -20.80 4.29 2.87
C PRO A 3 -19.38 4.69 2.48
N SER A 4 -18.43 3.75 2.55
CA SER A 4 -17.07 3.98 2.10
C SER A 4 -17.13 4.44 0.65
N THR A 5 -16.61 5.62 0.35
CA THR A 5 -16.50 6.11 -1.03
C THR A 5 -15.71 5.06 -1.83
N PRO A 6 -16.16 4.64 -3.02
CA PRO A 6 -15.41 3.69 -3.83
C PRO A 6 -14.00 4.23 -4.04
N SER A 7 -12.98 3.44 -3.70
CA SER A 7 -11.60 3.84 -3.95
C SER A 7 -11.11 3.15 -5.21
N PHE A 8 -10.49 3.91 -6.10
CA PHE A 8 -9.81 3.36 -7.25
C PHE A 8 -8.39 2.98 -6.87
N VAL A 9 -7.95 1.85 -7.39
CA VAL A 9 -6.61 1.32 -7.17
C VAL A 9 -5.91 1.29 -8.50
N TYR A 10 -4.76 1.95 -8.58
CA TYR A 10 -3.84 1.83 -9.70
C TYR A 10 -2.63 1.05 -9.25
N LEU A 11 -2.25 0.04 -10.02
CA LEU A 11 -1.04 -0.74 -9.77
C LEU A 11 0.00 -0.38 -10.81
N GLU A 12 1.13 0.10 -10.32
CA GLU A 12 2.32 0.41 -11.09
C GLU A 12 3.40 -0.63 -10.81
N VAL A 13 3.93 -1.18 -11.89
CA VAL A 13 5.03 -2.13 -11.87
C VAL A 13 6.17 -1.52 -12.67
N PRO A 14 7.22 -0.99 -12.00
CA PRO A 14 8.43 -0.54 -12.69
C PRO A 14 9.06 -1.66 -13.51
N GLU A 15 9.73 -1.34 -14.61
CA GLU A 15 10.34 -2.32 -15.54
C GLU A 15 11.32 -3.26 -14.81
N GLU A 16 12.08 -2.73 -13.86
CA GLU A 16 13.00 -3.52 -13.04
C GLU A 16 12.29 -4.53 -12.10
N CYS A 17 10.97 -4.41 -11.95
CA CYS A 17 10.11 -5.23 -11.11
C CYS A 17 9.20 -6.19 -11.88
N GLU A 18 9.41 -6.40 -13.18
CA GLU A 18 8.60 -7.34 -13.98
C GLU A 18 8.58 -8.78 -13.42
N GLY A 19 9.65 -9.21 -12.74
CA GLY A 19 9.68 -10.51 -12.05
C GLY A 19 8.63 -10.66 -10.94
N ALA A 20 8.00 -9.57 -10.49
CA ALA A 20 6.91 -9.61 -9.52
C ALA A 20 5.56 -9.98 -10.14
N LEU A 21 5.38 -9.90 -11.46
CA LEU A 21 4.09 -10.08 -12.14
C LEU A 21 3.35 -11.37 -11.75
N PRO A 22 3.99 -12.55 -11.60
CA PRO A 22 3.31 -13.76 -11.15
C PRO A 22 2.70 -13.65 -9.74
N SER A 23 3.21 -12.73 -8.91
CA SER A 23 2.72 -12.47 -7.55
C SER A 23 1.56 -11.45 -7.52
N LEU A 24 1.24 -10.80 -8.64
CA LEU A 24 0.27 -9.70 -8.77
C LEU A 24 -1.04 -10.16 -9.43
N ASP A 25 -1.43 -11.40 -9.18
CA ASP A 25 -2.64 -11.99 -9.76
C ASP A 25 -3.84 -11.89 -8.80
N MET A 26 -4.96 -11.36 -9.30
CA MET A 26 -6.24 -11.30 -8.59
C MET A 26 -6.82 -12.68 -8.27
N SER A 27 -6.42 -13.72 -9.01
CA SER A 27 -6.72 -15.11 -8.70
C SER A 27 -5.92 -15.63 -7.50
N PHE A 28 -4.78 -14.99 -7.18
CA PHE A 28 -3.88 -15.42 -6.11
C PHE A 28 -4.33 -14.88 -4.74
N PRO A 29 -4.80 -15.73 -3.80
CA PRO A 29 -5.45 -15.25 -2.57
C PRO A 29 -4.54 -14.41 -1.66
N GLN A 30 -3.23 -14.64 -1.69
CA GLN A 30 -2.29 -13.88 -0.88
C GLN A 30 -2.16 -12.44 -1.38
N PHE A 31 -2.15 -12.24 -2.70
CA PHE A 31 -2.13 -10.90 -3.30
C PHE A 31 -3.39 -10.12 -2.92
N VAL A 32 -4.57 -10.72 -3.12
CA VAL A 32 -5.85 -10.10 -2.75
C VAL A 32 -5.91 -9.76 -1.26
N ARG A 33 -5.35 -10.61 -0.39
CA ARG A 33 -5.25 -10.34 1.05
C ARG A 33 -4.31 -9.17 1.35
N SER A 34 -3.16 -9.08 0.67
CA SER A 34 -2.22 -7.96 0.82
C SER A 34 -2.87 -6.63 0.41
N MET A 35 -3.53 -6.58 -0.76
CA MET A 35 -4.26 -5.38 -1.20
C MET A 35 -5.34 -4.97 -0.20
N ARG A 36 -6.19 -5.89 0.26
CA ARG A 36 -7.23 -5.59 1.27
C ARG A 36 -6.63 -5.00 2.55
N LYS A 37 -5.49 -5.51 3.01
CA LYS A 37 -4.79 -4.99 4.19
C LYS A 37 -4.19 -3.61 3.97
N ILE A 38 -3.73 -3.31 2.75
CA ILE A 38 -3.23 -2.00 2.38
C ILE A 38 -4.39 -0.99 2.39
N MET A 39 -5.46 -1.28 1.65
CA MET A 39 -6.65 -0.43 1.59
C MET A 39 -7.21 -0.14 2.97
N HIS A 40 -7.43 -1.18 3.79
CA HIS A 40 -7.95 -1.02 5.16
C HIS A 40 -7.08 -0.14 6.05
N LYS A 41 -5.76 -0.15 5.87
CA LYS A 41 -4.86 0.72 6.62
C LYS A 41 -4.92 2.16 6.11
N ILE A 42 -5.00 2.35 4.80
CA ILE A 42 -5.18 3.67 4.18
C ILE A 42 -6.52 4.29 4.58
N ASP A 43 -7.60 3.52 4.58
CA ASP A 43 -8.93 3.95 5.03
C ASP A 43 -8.94 4.39 6.51
N LYS A 44 -8.00 3.86 7.31
CA LYS A 44 -7.76 4.27 8.70
C LYS A 44 -6.83 5.48 8.84
N GLY A 45 -6.42 6.10 7.74
CA GLY A 45 -5.58 7.29 7.72
C GLY A 45 -4.08 7.01 7.59
N ALA A 46 -3.65 5.78 7.31
CA ALA A 46 -2.25 5.54 6.95
C ALA A 46 -1.94 6.21 5.61
N ARG A 47 -0.84 6.97 5.55
CA ARG A 47 -0.38 7.59 4.30
C ARG A 47 0.27 6.55 3.38
N ASP A 48 1.17 5.75 3.95
CA ASP A 48 1.91 4.72 3.24
C ASP A 48 1.81 3.38 3.97
N VAL A 49 1.66 2.31 3.21
CA VAL A 49 1.55 0.94 3.73
C VAL A 49 2.36 0.00 2.85
N CYS A 50 3.42 -0.57 3.41
CA CYS A 50 4.20 -1.59 2.74
C CYS A 50 3.76 -3.01 3.13
N ARG A 51 3.74 -3.93 2.17
CA ARG A 51 3.54 -5.37 2.39
C ARG A 51 4.45 -6.20 1.49
N PRO A 52 5.13 -7.23 2.03
CA PRO A 52 5.87 -8.17 1.20
C PRO A 52 4.91 -8.92 0.28
N LEU A 53 5.34 -9.15 -0.96
CA LEU A 53 4.64 -10.03 -1.87
C LEU A 53 5.03 -11.48 -1.57
N LYS A 54 4.12 -12.37 -1.96
CA LYS A 54 4.32 -13.80 -1.88
C LYS A 54 4.26 -14.36 -3.28
N GLN A 55 4.94 -15.47 -3.51
CA GLN A 55 4.92 -16.19 -4.77
C GLN A 55 4.81 -17.69 -4.54
N VAL A 56 4.52 -18.41 -5.61
CA VAL A 56 4.54 -19.88 -5.61
C VAL A 56 5.90 -20.31 -6.15
N ASN A 57 6.65 -21.11 -5.39
CA ASN A 57 7.93 -21.66 -5.83
C ASN A 57 7.75 -22.87 -6.76
N GLU A 58 8.84 -23.44 -7.25
CA GLU A 58 8.84 -24.62 -8.13
C GLU A 58 8.15 -25.85 -7.52
N ASN A 59 8.12 -25.93 -6.18
CA ASN A 59 7.48 -27.01 -5.44
C ASN A 59 5.97 -26.78 -5.22
N GLY A 60 5.41 -25.66 -5.72
CA GLY A 60 4.02 -25.29 -5.49
C GLY A 60 3.75 -24.67 -4.11
N GLU A 61 4.79 -24.34 -3.34
CA GLU A 61 4.68 -23.77 -2.01
C GLU A 61 4.64 -22.24 -2.06
N VAL A 62 3.87 -21.65 -1.13
CA VAL A 62 3.78 -20.19 -1.00
C VAL A 62 4.94 -19.66 -0.17
N VAL A 63 5.86 -18.93 -0.82
CA VAL A 63 7.05 -18.32 -0.21
C VAL A 63 7.01 -16.79 -0.31
N LEU A 64 7.93 -16.10 0.37
CA LEU A 64 8.15 -14.66 0.16
C LEU A 64 8.81 -14.45 -1.21
N SER A 65 8.44 -13.38 -1.90
CA SER A 65 9.17 -12.95 -3.10
C SER A 65 10.20 -11.88 -2.76
N ASP A 66 11.07 -11.58 -3.71
CA ASP A 66 12.06 -10.49 -3.62
C ASP A 66 11.43 -9.10 -3.80
N TYR A 67 10.10 -9.02 -3.77
CA TYR A 67 9.34 -7.82 -4.05
C TYR A 67 8.37 -7.49 -2.93
N GLU A 68 8.06 -6.21 -2.80
CA GLU A 68 7.00 -5.73 -1.94
C GLU A 68 6.12 -4.73 -2.66
N ILE A 69 4.89 -4.63 -2.18
CA ILE A 69 3.90 -3.70 -2.68
C ILE A 69 3.69 -2.59 -1.65
N VAL A 70 3.82 -1.36 -2.12
CA VAL A 70 3.64 -0.14 -1.34
C VAL A 70 2.36 0.51 -1.80
N GLY A 71 1.39 0.64 -0.90
CA GLY A 71 0.22 1.49 -1.14
C GLY A 71 0.43 2.86 -0.55
N THR A 72 0.22 3.88 -1.36
CA THR A 72 0.29 5.29 -0.97
C THR A 72 -1.04 5.96 -1.26
N LEU A 73 -1.50 6.76 -0.30
CA LEU A 73 -2.60 7.69 -0.52
C LEU A 73 -2.01 8.96 -1.12
N GLU A 74 -2.22 9.19 -2.41
CA GLU A 74 -1.73 10.42 -3.02
C GLU A 74 -2.44 11.64 -2.43
N ALA A 75 -1.65 12.53 -1.83
CA ALA A 75 -2.12 13.77 -1.21
C ALA A 75 -2.37 14.89 -2.25
N GLU A 76 -1.87 14.73 -3.48
CA GLU A 76 -1.99 15.73 -4.53
C GLU A 76 -3.41 15.73 -5.14
N PRO A 77 -4.03 16.89 -5.35
CA PRO A 77 -5.34 16.98 -5.99
C PRO A 77 -5.32 16.61 -7.49
N ARG A 78 -4.20 16.10 -8.03
CA ARG A 78 -3.87 16.10 -9.46
C ARG A 78 -4.22 14.84 -10.25
N HIS A 79 -4.75 13.80 -9.63
CA HIS A 79 -5.30 12.66 -10.38
C HIS A 79 -6.76 12.40 -9.98
N LEU A 80 -7.59 13.35 -10.37
CA LEU A 80 -9.04 13.24 -10.37
C LEU A 80 -9.45 12.12 -11.33
N LEU A 81 -9.63 10.89 -10.84
CA LEU A 81 -10.47 9.92 -11.56
C LEU A 81 -11.90 10.41 -11.48
N LEU A 82 -12.31 11.08 -12.55
CA LEU A 82 -13.67 11.53 -12.76
C LEU A 82 -14.41 10.44 -13.52
N ALA A 83 -15.39 9.82 -12.87
CA ALA A 83 -16.36 9.02 -13.60
C ALA A 83 -17.65 9.82 -13.77
N ARG A 84 -18.19 9.80 -14.98
CA ARG A 84 -19.54 10.27 -15.28
C ARG A 84 -20.47 9.07 -15.13
N LEU A 85 -21.19 9.00 -14.02
CA LEU A 85 -22.10 7.89 -13.73
C LEU A 85 -23.56 8.32 -13.92
N PRO A 86 -24.43 7.45 -14.45
CA PRO A 86 -25.86 7.73 -14.49
C PRO A 86 -26.39 7.79 -13.06
N SER A 87 -27.07 8.86 -12.70
CA SER A 87 -27.77 8.95 -11.42
C SER A 87 -29.21 8.48 -11.54
N SER A 88 -29.86 8.27 -10.39
CA SER A 88 -31.22 7.72 -10.29
C SER A 88 -32.30 8.56 -10.98
N ASN A 89 -32.03 9.84 -11.30
CA ASN A 89 -32.92 10.73 -12.03
C ASN A 89 -32.60 10.82 -13.53
N GLY A 90 -31.72 9.96 -14.06
CA GLY A 90 -31.34 9.94 -15.47
C GLY A 90 -30.32 11.01 -15.87
N LEU A 91 -29.91 11.90 -14.97
CA LEU A 91 -28.83 12.84 -15.20
C LEU A 91 -27.48 12.19 -14.89
N ASN A 92 -26.47 12.57 -15.65
CA ASN A 92 -25.10 12.15 -15.39
C ASN A 92 -24.49 12.99 -14.26
N GLN A 93 -24.04 12.34 -13.18
CA GLN A 93 -23.32 12.99 -12.09
C GLN A 93 -21.81 12.77 -12.22
N LEU A 94 -21.05 13.80 -11.86
CA LEU A 94 -19.60 13.75 -11.80
C LEU A 94 -19.19 13.28 -10.41
N HIS A 95 -18.57 12.11 -10.32
CA HIS A 95 -18.08 11.57 -9.04
C HIS A 95 -16.58 11.74 -8.94
N ARG A 96 -16.13 12.25 -7.79
CA ARG A 96 -14.73 12.28 -7.38
C ARG A 96 -14.45 11.08 -6.49
N PHE A 97 -13.42 10.33 -6.84
CA PHE A 97 -13.00 9.18 -6.04
C PHE A 97 -11.61 9.38 -5.47
N SER A 98 -11.40 8.85 -4.27
CA SER A 98 -10.06 8.71 -3.70
C SER A 98 -9.26 7.70 -4.54
N PHE A 99 -7.99 8.00 -4.73
CA PHE A 99 -7.08 7.20 -5.53
C PHE A 99 -5.97 6.64 -4.64
N VAL A 100 -5.83 5.32 -4.63
CA VAL A 100 -4.72 4.63 -3.98
C VAL A 100 -3.77 4.15 -5.07
N ARG A 101 -2.54 4.64 -5.02
CA ARG A 101 -1.45 4.15 -5.88
C ARG A 101 -0.77 3.00 -5.18
N LEU A 102 -0.70 1.87 -5.86
CA LEU A 102 0.11 0.73 -5.48
C LEU A 102 1.35 0.73 -6.37
N THR A 103 2.53 0.68 -5.78
CA THR A 103 3.79 0.58 -6.50
C THR A 103 4.53 -0.66 -6.03
N VAL A 104 5.08 -1.41 -6.97
CA VAL A 104 5.95 -2.56 -6.68
C VAL A 104 7.40 -2.08 -6.58
N ARG A 105 8.14 -2.59 -5.60
CA ARG A 105 9.58 -2.37 -5.49
C ARG A 105 10.30 -3.65 -5.08
N LYS A 106 11.59 -3.75 -5.41
CA LYS A 106 12.47 -4.79 -4.87
C LYS A 106 12.67 -4.59 -3.38
N VAL A 107 12.74 -5.69 -2.65
CA VAL A 107 13.14 -5.67 -1.25
C VAL A 107 14.65 -5.43 -1.22
N ASP A 108 15.08 -4.29 -0.70
CA ASP A 108 16.48 -4.08 -0.37
C ASP A 108 16.83 -5.04 0.76
N ASN A 109 17.83 -5.91 0.56
CA ASN A 109 18.33 -6.88 1.56
C ASN A 109 18.84 -6.24 2.88
N GLY A 110 18.66 -4.92 3.08
CA GLY A 110 19.03 -4.17 4.28
C GLY A 110 17.87 -3.64 5.13
N SER A 111 16.59 -3.83 4.77
CA SER A 111 15.45 -3.29 5.54
C SER A 111 14.62 -4.39 6.19
N SER A 112 15.21 -5.11 7.14
CA SER A 112 14.46 -5.91 8.11
C SER A 112 13.81 -4.97 9.13
N ASN A 113 12.70 -4.31 8.76
CA ASN A 113 11.82 -3.73 9.76
C ASN A 113 11.04 -4.86 10.45
N GLY A 114 11.72 -5.48 11.42
CA GLY A 114 11.08 -6.02 12.62
C GLY A 114 10.27 -4.93 13.33
N PRO A 115 9.49 -5.27 14.36
CA PRO A 115 8.55 -4.32 14.96
C PRO A 115 9.33 -3.09 15.47
N ALA A 116 9.02 -1.92 14.91
CA ALA A 116 9.55 -0.65 15.38
C ALA A 116 9.10 -0.45 16.83
N VAL A 117 9.98 -0.77 17.77
CA VAL A 117 9.85 -0.33 19.16
C VAL A 117 9.95 1.19 19.10
N ALA A 118 8.86 1.86 19.45
CA ALA A 118 8.82 3.30 19.59
C ALA A 118 9.85 3.72 20.65
N VAL A 119 10.96 4.31 20.21
CA VAL A 119 11.86 5.04 21.11
C VAL A 119 11.25 6.42 21.30
N ASN A 120 10.59 6.60 22.44
CA ASN A 120 10.19 7.94 22.93
C ASN A 120 11.45 8.80 23.11
N PRO A 121 11.50 10.04 22.60
CA PRO A 121 12.55 10.98 22.94
C PRO A 121 12.07 11.84 24.12
N SER A 122 12.19 11.32 25.34
CA SER A 122 12.08 12.15 26.55
C SER A 122 12.98 11.58 27.63
N GLY A 123 14.04 12.32 27.95
CA GLY A 123 14.98 11.98 29.00
C GLY A 123 16.21 12.87 28.93
N GLU A 124 16.03 14.15 29.23
CA GLU A 124 17.13 14.98 29.72
C GLU A 124 17.86 14.23 30.84
N SER A 125 19.19 14.13 30.73
CA SER A 125 20.04 13.78 31.87
C SER A 125 21.17 14.79 31.98
N VAL A 126 21.05 15.57 33.04
CA VAL A 126 21.93 16.63 33.51
C VAL A 126 23.20 16.02 34.14
N VAL A 127 24.35 16.39 33.57
CA VAL A 127 25.64 16.75 34.22
C VAL A 127 26.36 15.73 35.12
N LYS A 128 27.65 15.46 34.82
CA LYS A 128 28.80 15.91 35.66
C LYS A 128 30.15 15.60 34.99
N SER A 129 30.94 16.66 34.77
CA SER A 129 32.38 16.59 34.46
C SER A 129 33.17 16.31 35.74
N PRO A 130 34.27 15.53 35.70
CA PRO A 130 35.20 15.45 36.81
C PRO A 130 36.31 16.51 36.66
N LEU A 131 36.67 17.09 37.82
CA LEU A 131 37.95 17.75 38.08
C LEU A 131 39.09 16.73 38.04
#